data_AF-A0A941W527-F1
#
_entry.id   AF-A0A941W527-F1
#
_cell.length_a   1.000
_cell.length_b   1.000
_cell.length_c   1.000
_cell.angle_alpha   90.00
_cell.angle_beta   90.00
_cell.angle_gamma   90.00
#
_symmetry.space_group_name_H-M   'P 1'
#
loop_
_entity.id
_entity.type
_entity.pdbx_description
1 polymer ?
#
loop_
_entity_poly.entity_id
_entity_poly.type
_entity_poly.pdbx_seq_one_letter_code
_entity_poly.pdbx_strand_id
1 'polypeptide(L)'
;MVYNNILTPEKMVGRTANLTIFLGILYASLSIAAVSGITSLSTRGYGVQSIIIGCTIVGSGYGIRYGSKVCLYMATVLFGMLAAYFMYNFVINKSINSIVRFTFSVFAVTTLARTIPAMAWLKAYGSSPDRSSRYKDFFLRRTQHK
;
A
#
# COMPACT_ATOMS: atom_id res chain seq x y z
N MET A 1 9.23 1.10 -29.51
CA MET A 1 8.20 2.11 -29.16
C MET A 1 8.39 2.53 -27.72
N VAL A 2 8.92 3.74 -27.49
CA VAL A 2 8.99 4.36 -26.16
C VAL A 2 7.57 4.80 -25.81
N TYR A 3 6.88 4.02 -24.98
CA TYR A 3 5.53 4.36 -24.52
C TYR A 3 5.65 5.55 -23.57
N ASN A 4 5.38 6.76 -24.08
CA ASN A 4 5.25 7.96 -23.26
C ASN A 4 4.17 7.70 -22.20
N ASN A 5 4.61 7.38 -20.98
CA ASN A 5 3.74 7.13 -19.82
C ASN A 5 3.15 8.48 -19.37
N ILE A 6 2.20 9.02 -20.12
CA ILE A 6 1.29 10.03 -19.57
C ILE A 6 0.56 9.31 -18.44
N LEU A 7 0.88 9.71 -17.20
CA LEU A 7 0.30 9.12 -16.00
C LEU A 7 -1.16 9.58 -15.93
N THR A 8 -2.06 8.87 -16.60
CA THR A 8 -3.49 9.18 -16.53
C THR A 8 -3.98 9.04 -15.08
N PRO A 9 -5.00 9.80 -14.66
CA PRO A 9 -5.58 9.68 -13.32
C PRO A 9 -5.96 8.23 -12.98
N GLU A 10 -6.45 7.48 -13.96
CA GLU A 10 -6.82 6.06 -13.83
C GLU A 10 -5.62 5.19 -13.46
N LYS A 11 -4.49 5.35 -14.18
CA LYS A 11 -3.24 4.64 -13.93
C LYS A 11 -2.59 5.08 -12.63
N MET A 12 -2.70 6.35 -12.25
CA MET A 12 -2.20 6.86 -10.99
C MET A 12 -2.92 6.20 -9.81
N VAL A 13 -4.25 6.22 -9.81
CA VAL A 13 -5.05 5.58 -8.75
C VAL A 13 -4.84 4.06 -8.74
N GLY A 14 -4.79 3.41 -9.90
CA GLY A 14 -4.53 1.97 -10.01
C GLY A 14 -3.14 1.56 -9.47
N ARG A 15 -2.09 2.33 -9.77
CA ARG A 15 -0.74 2.10 -9.22
C ARG A 15 -0.70 2.29 -7.71
N THR A 16 -1.34 3.33 -7.19
CA THR A 16 -1.41 3.60 -5.74
C THR A 16 -2.18 2.50 -5.01
N ALA A 17 -3.26 1.99 -5.60
CA ALA A 17 -4.00 0.85 -5.07
C ALA A 17 -3.12 -0.40 -4.99
N ASN A 18 -2.39 -0.72 -6.07
CA ASN A 18 -1.48 -1.86 -6.11
C ASN A 18 -0.34 -1.74 -5.10
N LEU A 19 0.24 -0.54 -4.93
CA LEU A 19 1.25 -0.28 -3.90
C LEU A 19 0.69 -0.53 -2.50
N THR A 20 -0.52 -0.03 -2.23
CA THR A 20 -1.19 -0.20 -0.93
C THR A 20 -1.43 -1.67 -0.63
N ILE A 21 -1.94 -2.44 -1.60
CA ILE A 21 -2.15 -3.88 -1.47
C ILE A 21 -0.81 -4.60 -1.20
N PHE A 22 0.23 -4.27 -1.97
CA PHE A 22 1.56 -4.87 -1.79
C PHE A 22 2.12 -4.61 -0.39
N LEU A 23 2.07 -3.37 0.09
CA LEU A 23 2.54 -3.01 1.44
C LEU A 23 1.73 -3.73 2.53
N GLY A 24 0.41 -3.86 2.36
CA GLY A 24 -0.44 -4.61 3.28
C GLY A 24 -0.10 -6.10 3.34
N ILE A 25 0.09 -6.74 2.17
CA ILE A 25 0.52 -8.13 2.08
C ILE A 25 1.88 -8.31 2.74
N LEU A 26 2.85 -7.46 2.42
CA LEU A 26 4.19 -7.52 3.02
C LEU A 26 4.11 -7.41 4.55
N TYR A 27 3.31 -6.49 5.07
CA TYR A 27 3.13 -6.30 6.51
C TYR A 27 2.48 -7.52 7.18
N ALA A 28 1.44 -8.10 6.56
CA ALA A 28 0.78 -9.30 7.05
C ALA A 28 1.71 -10.52 6.99
N SER A 29 2.44 -10.74 5.90
CA SER A 29 3.36 -11.86 5.75
C SER A 29 4.49 -11.82 6.78
N LEU A 30 5.09 -10.66 7.03
CA LEU A 30 6.11 -10.50 8.08
C LEU A 30 5.53 -10.75 9.47
N SER A 31 4.26 -10.41 9.68
CA SER A 31 3.54 -10.65 10.93
C SER A 31 3.19 -12.11 11.16
N ILE A 32 2.76 -12.81 10.13
CA ILE A 32 2.54 -14.27 10.18
C ILE A 32 3.85 -14.97 10.47
N ALA A 33 4.94 -14.61 9.78
CA ALA A 33 6.25 -15.19 10.02
C ALA A 33 6.74 -14.98 11.46
N ALA A 34 6.44 -13.83 12.07
CA ALA A 34 6.71 -13.58 13.49
C ALA A 34 5.93 -14.53 14.41
N VAL A 35 4.63 -14.72 14.15
CA VAL A 35 3.76 -15.61 14.93
C VAL A 35 4.13 -17.08 14.73
N SER A 36 4.65 -17.46 13.56
CA SER A 36 5.13 -18.82 13.27
C SER A 36 6.46 -19.18 13.92
N GLY A 37 7.01 -18.35 14.81
CA GLY A 37 8.18 -18.68 15.62
C GLY A 37 9.48 -17.97 15.23
N ILE A 38 9.45 -17.02 14.27
CA ILE A 38 10.63 -16.18 14.00
C ILE A 38 10.73 -15.09 15.07
N THR A 39 11.45 -15.41 16.15
CA THR A 39 11.66 -14.55 17.32
C THR A 39 12.23 -13.18 16.98
N SER A 40 13.09 -13.09 15.97
CA SER A 40 13.67 -11.82 15.50
C SER A 40 12.64 -10.86 14.88
N LEU A 41 11.53 -11.36 14.34
CA LEU A 41 10.42 -10.54 13.84
C LEU A 41 9.47 -10.16 14.98
N SER A 42 9.22 -11.08 15.91
CA SER A 42 8.38 -10.84 17.09
C SER A 42 8.93 -9.72 17.97
N THR A 43 10.24 -9.75 18.28
CA THR A 43 10.93 -8.68 19.03
C THR A 43 10.95 -7.34 18.31
N ARG A 44 10.72 -7.34 16.99
CA ARG A 44 10.59 -6.14 16.16
C ARG A 44 9.14 -5.61 16.10
N GLY A 45 8.24 -6.11 16.94
CA GLY A 45 6.84 -5.65 17.03
C GLY A 45 5.93 -6.18 15.93
N TYR A 46 6.32 -7.25 15.24
CA TYR A 46 5.40 -8.00 14.37
C TYR A 46 4.63 -9.04 15.20
N GLY A 47 3.34 -9.23 14.91
CA GLY A 47 2.48 -10.12 15.69
C GLY A 47 1.03 -10.07 15.21
N VAL A 48 0.11 -10.65 15.98
CA VAL A 48 -1.31 -10.78 15.59
C VAL A 48 -1.97 -9.44 15.27
N GLN A 49 -1.72 -8.39 16.08
CA GLN A 49 -2.23 -7.04 15.80
C GLN A 49 -1.73 -6.50 14.45
N SER A 50 -0.46 -6.78 14.12
CA SER A 50 0.14 -6.38 12.85
C SER A 50 -0.44 -7.14 11.65
N ILE A 51 -0.92 -8.39 11.84
CA ILE A 51 -1.69 -9.12 10.82
C ILE A 51 -2.99 -8.37 10.52
N ILE A 52 -3.74 -7.97 11.57
CA ILE A 52 -5.01 -7.25 11.41
C ILE A 52 -4.77 -5.93 10.65
N ILE A 53 -3.76 -5.15 11.05
CA ILE A 53 -3.37 -3.91 10.36
C ILE A 53 -3.04 -4.20 8.89
N GLY A 54 -2.25 -5.24 8.60
CA GLY A 54 -1.92 -5.65 7.24
C GLY A 54 -3.16 -5.97 6.40
N CYS A 55 -4.10 -6.74 6.94
CA CYS A 55 -5.37 -7.05 6.29
C CYS A 55 -6.22 -5.79 6.04
N THR A 56 -6.28 -4.86 6.99
CA THR A 56 -6.98 -3.57 6.82
C THR A 56 -6.36 -2.73 5.69
N ILE A 57 -5.03 -2.71 5.58
CA ILE A 57 -4.32 -2.04 4.49
C ILE A 57 -4.68 -2.70 3.15
N VAL A 58 -4.68 -4.03 3.06
CA VAL A 58 -5.06 -4.76 1.85
C VAL A 58 -6.50 -4.43 1.44
N GLY A 59 -7.45 -4.51 2.38
CA GLY A 59 -8.86 -4.18 2.14
C GLY A 59 -9.03 -2.75 1.63
N SER A 60 -8.31 -1.80 2.25
CA SER A 60 -8.31 -0.40 1.80
C SER A 60 -7.73 -0.26 0.38
N GLY A 61 -6.66 -0.98 0.07
CA GLY A 61 -6.07 -1.02 -1.27
C GLY A 61 -7.03 -1.54 -2.34
N TYR A 62 -7.79 -2.60 -2.05
CA TYR A 62 -8.87 -3.06 -2.94
C TYR A 62 -9.97 -2.01 -3.07
N GLY A 63 -10.39 -1.38 -1.98
CA GLY A 63 -11.37 -0.29 -2.03
C GLY A 63 -10.91 0.86 -2.95
N ILE A 64 -9.65 1.28 -2.88
CA ILE A 64 -9.06 2.27 -3.79
C ILE A 64 -9.11 1.78 -5.24
N ARG A 65 -8.80 0.51 -5.49
CA ARG A 65 -8.88 -0.09 -6.83
C ARG A 65 -10.28 -0.06 -7.44
N TYR A 66 -11.31 -0.13 -6.60
CA TYR A 66 -12.72 0.00 -7.01
C TYR A 66 -13.24 1.45 -6.95
N GLY A 67 -12.35 2.43 -6.73
CA GLY A 67 -12.71 3.85 -6.77
C GLY A 67 -13.29 4.41 -5.47
N SER A 68 -13.13 3.73 -4.34
CA SER A 68 -13.62 4.23 -3.04
C SER A 68 -12.74 5.36 -2.51
N LYS A 69 -13.29 6.58 -2.48
CA LYS A 69 -12.63 7.74 -1.84
C LYS A 69 -12.42 7.51 -0.35
N VAL A 70 -13.38 6.87 0.32
CA VAL A 70 -13.31 6.57 1.76
C VAL A 70 -12.11 5.68 2.06
N CYS A 71 -11.90 4.62 1.27
CA CYS A 71 -10.75 3.74 1.45
C CYS A 71 -9.41 4.45 1.19
N LEU A 72 -9.37 5.41 0.26
CA LEU A 72 -8.19 6.23 0.02
C LEU A 72 -7.85 7.10 1.24
N TYR A 73 -8.84 7.79 1.80
CA TYR A 73 -8.66 8.60 3.01
C TYR A 73 -8.26 7.74 4.21
N MET A 74 -8.96 6.63 4.44
CA MET A 74 -8.65 5.69 5.53
C MET A 74 -7.23 5.15 5.43
N ALA A 75 -6.78 4.73 4.24
CA ALA A 75 -5.40 4.30 4.03
C ALA A 75 -4.41 5.43 4.31
N THR A 76 -4.70 6.66 3.86
CA THR A 76 -3.84 7.83 4.08
C THR A 76 -3.66 8.11 5.58
N VAL A 77 -4.77 8.13 6.34
CA VAL A 77 -4.73 8.34 7.80
C VAL A 77 -4.00 7.20 8.49
N LEU A 78 -4.30 5.94 8.13
CA LEU A 78 -3.67 4.77 8.73
C LEU A 78 -2.14 4.79 8.56
N PHE A 79 -1.64 5.08 7.35
CA PHE A 79 -0.20 5.22 7.12
C PHE A 79 0.38 6.45 7.84
N GLY A 80 -0.39 7.53 8.02
CA GLY A 80 0.00 8.69 8.83
C GLY A 80 0.20 8.34 10.30
N MET A 81 -0.75 7.58 10.87
CA MET A 81 -0.63 7.07 12.25
C MET A 81 0.55 6.11 12.40
N LEU A 82 0.77 5.22 11.43
CA LEU A 82 1.93 4.32 11.41
C LEU A 82 3.25 5.09 11.33
N ALA A 83 3.32 6.14 10.52
CA ALA A 83 4.51 7.00 10.46
C ALA A 83 4.78 7.65 11.82
N ALA A 84 3.76 8.26 12.45
CA ALA A 84 3.90 8.84 13.79
C ALA A 84 4.35 7.79 14.82
N TYR A 85 3.75 6.60 14.79
CA TYR A 85 4.10 5.49 15.68
C TYR A 85 5.55 5.03 15.50
N PHE A 86 6.03 4.87 14.26
CA PHE A 86 7.41 4.45 14.02
C PHE A 86 8.43 5.57 14.33
N MET A 87 8.07 6.83 14.12
CA MET A 87 8.89 7.95 14.55
C MET A 87 9.03 7.99 16.07
N TYR A 88 7.93 7.84 16.80
CA TYR A 88 7.95 7.74 18.26
C TYR A 88 8.84 6.59 18.76
N ASN A 89 8.68 5.39 18.17
CA ASN A 89 9.52 4.24 18.50
C ASN A 89 10.99 4.45 18.13
N PHE A 90 11.30 5.18 17.06
CA PHE A 90 12.66 5.55 16.73
C PHE A 90 13.25 6.50 17.76
N VAL A 91 12.49 7.48 18.25
CA VAL A 91 12.95 8.42 19.28
C VAL A 91 13.37 7.67 20.56
N ILE A 92 12.60 6.67 20.98
CA ILE A 92 12.85 5.88 22.19
C ILE A 92 13.95 4.84 21.97
N ASN A 93 13.81 3.97 20.97
CA ASN A 93 14.62 2.76 20.84
C ASN A 93 15.81 2.93 19.88
N LYS A 94 15.92 4.06 19.18
CA LYS A 94 16.95 4.37 18.17
C LYS A 94 17.19 3.24 17.14
N SER A 95 16.14 2.46 16.86
CA SER A 95 16.23 1.27 16.02
C SER A 95 16.16 1.61 14.54
N ILE A 96 17.08 1.05 13.75
CA ILE A 96 17.07 1.13 12.28
C ILE A 96 15.77 0.54 11.69
N ASN A 97 15.18 -0.46 12.33
CA ASN A 97 13.90 -1.00 11.87
C ASN A 97 12.79 0.05 11.91
N SER A 98 12.74 0.87 12.97
CA SER A 98 11.75 1.93 13.08
C SER A 98 11.94 3.01 12.01
N ILE A 99 13.17 3.39 11.66
CA ILE A 99 13.41 4.40 10.61
C ILE A 99 13.04 3.90 9.22
N VAL A 100 13.30 2.62 8.94
CA VAL A 100 12.91 1.99 7.66
C VAL A 100 11.40 1.95 7.53
N ARG A 101 10.69 1.49 8.57
CA ARG A 101 9.21 1.45 8.56
C ARG A 101 8.59 2.84 8.47
N PHE A 102 9.14 3.81 9.21
CA PHE A 102 8.75 5.21 9.10
C PHE A 102 8.87 5.71 7.66
N THR A 103 10.00 5.46 7.00
CA THR A 103 10.25 5.89 5.62
C THR A 103 9.22 5.30 4.66
N PHE A 104 8.91 4.00 4.78
CA PHE A 104 7.87 3.37 3.98
C PHE A 104 6.48 3.94 4.26
N SER A 105 6.15 4.23 5.52
CA SER A 105 4.88 4.86 5.89
C SER A 105 4.76 6.27 5.31
N VAL A 106 5.79 7.11 5.41
CA VAL A 106 5.80 8.45 4.80
C VAL A 106 5.71 8.38 3.27
N PHE A 107 6.43 7.44 2.66
CA PHE A 107 6.34 7.21 1.21
C PHE A 107 4.91 6.81 0.79
N ALA A 108 4.25 5.96 1.56
CA ALA A 108 2.86 5.57 1.31
C ALA A 108 1.91 6.77 1.47
N VAL A 109 2.00 7.52 2.58
CA VAL A 109 1.17 8.73 2.82
C VAL A 109 1.31 9.73 1.69
N THR A 110 2.54 10.07 1.30
CA THR A 110 2.80 11.06 0.24
C THR A 110 2.25 10.61 -1.10
N THR A 111 2.36 9.32 -1.43
CA THR A 111 1.78 8.74 -2.64
C THR A 111 0.26 8.77 -2.61
N LEU A 112 -0.35 8.37 -1.49
CA LEU A 112 -1.80 8.36 -1.31
C LEU A 112 -2.39 9.77 -1.35
N ALA A 113 -1.78 10.72 -0.64
CA ALA A 113 -2.21 12.13 -0.61
C ALA A 113 -2.18 12.76 -2.02
N ARG A 114 -1.13 12.51 -2.81
CA ARG A 114 -1.04 12.96 -4.20
C ARG A 114 -2.11 12.31 -5.10
N THR A 115 -2.64 11.15 -4.72
CA THR A 115 -3.65 10.41 -5.48
C THR A 115 -5.08 10.89 -5.20
N ILE A 116 -5.31 11.63 -4.11
CA ILE A 116 -6.63 12.19 -3.75
C ILE A 116 -7.25 13.03 -4.88
N PRO A 117 -6.56 14.03 -5.47
CA PRO A 117 -7.14 14.81 -6.57
C PRO A 117 -7.44 13.96 -7.80
N ALA A 118 -6.58 12.98 -8.13
CA ALA A 118 -6.82 12.06 -9.25
C ALA A 118 -8.08 11.22 -9.02
N MET A 119 -8.28 10.68 -7.81
CA MET A 119 -9.50 9.95 -7.45
C MET A 119 -10.75 10.85 -7.48
N ALA A 120 -10.62 12.11 -7.04
CA ALA A 120 -11.71 13.08 -7.10
C ALA A 120 -12.14 13.35 -8.55
N TRP A 121 -11.15 13.56 -9.44
CA TRP A 121 -11.36 13.71 -10.87
C TRP A 121 -12.04 12.48 -11.46
N LEU A 122 -11.53 11.26 -11.22
CA LEU A 122 -12.13 10.04 -11.77
C LEU A 122 -13.62 9.92 -11.46
N LYS A 123 -13.99 10.24 -10.21
CA LYS A 123 -15.37 10.21 -9.74
C LYS A 123 -16.25 11.30 -10.36
N ALA A 124 -15.70 12.48 -10.63
CA ALA A 124 -16.42 13.56 -11.30
C ALA A 124 -16.74 13.20 -12.77
N TYR A 125 -15.83 12.51 -13.45
CA TYR A 125 -15.98 12.10 -14.85
C TYR A 125 -16.65 10.73 -15.04
N GLY A 126 -17.10 10.06 -13.97
CA GLY A 126 -17.70 8.72 -14.04
C GLY A 126 -16.74 7.60 -14.45
N SER A 127 -15.45 7.91 -14.59
CA SER A 127 -14.38 6.97 -14.94
C SER A 127 -13.95 6.10 -13.75
N SER A 128 -13.37 4.94 -14.04
CA SER A 128 -12.93 3.99 -13.01
C SER A 128 -11.41 3.85 -12.98
N PRO A 129 -10.80 3.61 -11.80
CA PRO A 129 -9.37 3.35 -11.73
C PRO A 129 -8.94 2.21 -12.63
N ASP A 130 -7.73 2.28 -13.17
CA ASP A 130 -7.18 1.20 -13.97
C ASP A 130 -7.07 -0.06 -13.11
N ARG A 131 -7.80 -1.10 -13.52
CA ARG A 131 -7.83 -2.39 -12.84
C ARG A 131 -6.72 -3.31 -13.33
N SER A 132 -5.95 -2.91 -14.34
CA SER A 132 -4.80 -3.68 -14.79
C SER A 132 -3.86 -3.91 -13.60
N SER A 133 -3.55 -5.18 -13.38
CA SER A 133 -2.51 -5.56 -12.45
C SER A 133 -1.30 -5.82 -13.32
N ARG A 134 -0.18 -5.16 -13.02
CA ARG A 134 1.08 -5.36 -13.76
C ARG A 134 1.47 -6.85 -13.82
N TYR A 135 1.07 -7.62 -12.81
CA TYR A 135 1.26 -9.07 -12.76
C TYR A 135 0.27 -9.82 -13.66
N LYS A 136 -1.01 -9.43 -13.69
CA LYS A 136 -2.00 -10.03 -14.58
C LYS A 136 -1.58 -9.89 -16.05
N ASP A 137 -1.13 -8.70 -16.44
CA ASP A 137 -0.68 -8.46 -17.82
C ASP A 137 0.60 -9.23 -18.15
N PHE A 138 1.50 -9.39 -17.19
CA PHE A 138 2.72 -10.19 -17.35
C PHE A 138 2.39 -11.69 -17.54
N PHE A 139 1.50 -12.25 -16.73
CA PHE A 139 1.11 -13.66 -16.85
C PHE A 139 0.27 -13.92 -18.11
N LEU A 140 -0.68 -13.04 -18.45
CA LEU A 140 -1.50 -13.17 -19.66
C LEU A 140 -0.66 -13.08 -20.95
N ARG A 141 0.34 -12.20 -21.00
CA ARG A 141 1.27 -12.15 -22.13
C ARG A 141 2.08 -13.44 -22.30
N ARG A 142 2.38 -14.14 -21.20
CA ARG A 142 3.06 -15.45 -21.26
C ARG A 142 2.14 -16.57 -21.75
N THR A 143 0.85 -16.53 -21.43
CA THR A 143 -0.11 -17.55 -21.89
C THR A 143 -0.58 -17.34 -23.33
N GLN A 144 -0.56 -16.12 -23.87
CA GLN A 144 -0.92 -15.84 -25.27
C GLN A 144 0.22 -16.03 -26.29
N HIS A 145 1.44 -16.28 -25.83
CA HIS A 145 2.60 -16.62 -26.66
C HIS A 145 2.96 -18.12 -26.63
N LYS A 146 2.03 -18.97 -26.16
CA LYS A 146 2.04 -20.42 -26.35
C LYS A 146 0.91 -20.78 -27.30
#